data_AF-A0A0D6JRS3-F1
#
_entry.id   AF-A0A0D6JRS3-F1
#
_cell.length_a   1.000
_cell.length_b   1.000
_cell.length_c   1.000
_cell.angle_alpha   90.00
_cell.angle_beta   90.00
_cell.angle_gamma   90.00
#
_symmetry.space_group_name_H-M   'P 1'
#
loop_
_entity.id
_entity.type
_entity.pdbx_description
1 polymer ?
#
loop_
_entity_poly.entity_id
_entity_poly.type
_entity_poly.pdbx_seq_one_letter_code
_entity_poly.pdbx_strand_id
1 'polypeptide(L)'
;MATKTFDKETILDLTVNMVPLAIILFFVVAFTFVNPFGFESLTSGLQYALLIAPFVLLAALTYLSGKAIAGSEKEGTVYAPGQATVPGAKPLHEQESEEAAELEESPDDDAVEAADETA
;
A
#
# COMPACT_ATOMS: atom_id res chain seq x y z
N MET A 1 2.07 7.74 -17.70
CA MET A 1 0.96 6.96 -17.13
C MET A 1 1.40 6.48 -15.76
N ALA A 2 1.16 7.26 -14.70
CA ALA A 2 1.54 6.84 -13.35
C ALA A 2 0.50 5.83 -12.87
N THR A 3 0.97 4.64 -12.52
CA THR A 3 0.20 3.54 -11.94
C THR A 3 -0.60 4.07 -10.75
N LYS A 4 -1.93 4.16 -10.90
CA LYS A 4 -2.84 4.62 -9.84
C LYS A 4 -3.11 3.46 -8.88
N THR A 5 -2.06 2.91 -8.29
CA THR A 5 -2.11 1.71 -7.43
C THR A 5 -2.45 2.02 -5.97
N PHE A 6 -2.83 3.26 -5.67
CA PHE A 6 -3.51 3.66 -4.44
C PHE A 6 -4.35 4.90 -4.71
N ASP A 7 -5.56 4.95 -4.14
CA ASP A 7 -6.36 6.17 -4.18
C ASP A 7 -5.69 7.29 -3.38
N LYS A 8 -5.83 8.52 -3.87
CA LYS A 8 -5.22 9.71 -3.25
C LYS A 8 -5.65 9.88 -1.79
N GLU A 9 -6.88 9.49 -1.47
CA GLU A 9 -7.44 9.51 -0.13
C GLU A 9 -6.71 8.51 0.79
N THR A 10 -6.46 7.29 0.32
CA THR A 10 -5.71 6.28 1.08
C THR A 10 -4.26 6.72 1.32
N ILE A 11 -3.61 7.29 0.31
CA ILE A 11 -2.28 7.89 0.48
C ILE A 11 -2.31 9.05 1.47
N LEU A 12 -3.35 9.88 1.43
CA LEU A 12 -3.50 11.02 2.33
C LEU A 12 -3.64 10.55 3.78
N ASP A 13 -4.52 9.59 4.06
CA ASP A 13 -4.73 9.05 5.41
C ASP A 13 -3.48 8.36 5.97
N LEU A 14 -2.77 7.59 5.13
CA LEU A 14 -1.52 6.93 5.53
C LEU A 14 -0.43 7.98 5.81
N THR A 15 -0.36 9.04 5.00
CA THR A 15 0.61 10.13 5.16
C THR A 15 0.31 10.96 6.42
N VAL A 16 -0.95 11.29 6.69
CA VAL A 16 -1.37 12.05 7.89
C VAL A 16 -0.96 11.30 9.17
N ASN A 17 -1.05 9.96 9.18
CA ASN A 17 -0.56 9.14 10.30
C ASN A 17 0.98 8.98 10.34
N MET A 18 1.65 9.04 9.19
CA MET A 18 3.11 8.94 9.11
C MET A 18 3.82 10.18 9.68
N VAL A 19 3.23 11.37 9.57
CA VAL A 19 3.82 12.62 10.09
C VAL A 19 4.07 12.57 11.61
N PRO A 20 3.08 12.20 12.46
CA PRO A 20 3.32 11.99 13.89
C PRO A 20 4.45 10.99 14.18
N LEU A 21 4.51 9.87 13.46
CA LEU A 21 5.59 8.87 13.64
C LEU A 21 6.96 9.46 13.38
N ALA A 22 7.12 10.22 12.28
CA ALA A 22 8.38 10.85 11.94
C ALA A 22 8.83 11.86 13.01
N ILE A 23 7.90 12.66 13.53
CA ILE A 23 8.19 13.64 14.59
C ILE A 23 8.61 12.94 15.89
N ILE A 24 7.89 11.91 16.31
CA ILE A 24 8.23 11.18 17.54
C ILE A 24 9.58 10.48 17.38
N LEU A 25 9.83 9.83 16.25
CA LEU A 25 11.13 9.18 15.96
C LEU A 25 12.27 10.20 16.01
N PHE A 26 12.06 11.38 15.42
CA PHE A 26 13.04 12.46 15.47
C PHE A 26 13.36 12.84 16.92
N PHE A 27 12.36 13.02 17.78
CA PHE A 27 12.59 13.37 19.19
C PHE A 27 13.23 12.25 19.99
N VAL A 28 12.86 11.00 19.75
CA VAL A 28 13.52 9.84 20.38
C VAL A 28 15.01 9.84 20.04
N VAL A 29 15.36 10.01 18.76
CA VAL A 29 16.75 10.09 18.31
C VAL A 29 17.44 11.31 18.91
N ALA A 30 16.81 12.49 18.83
CA ALA A 30 17.37 13.73 19.34
C ALA A 30 17.68 13.64 20.84
N PHE A 31 16.76 13.13 21.66
CA PHE A 31 16.99 12.99 23.10
C PHE A 31 17.97 11.88 23.47
N THR A 32 18.19 10.91 22.57
CA THR A 32 19.21 9.88 22.76
C THR A 32 20.61 10.49 22.64
N PHE A 33 20.83 11.40 21.69
CA PHE A 33 22.14 12.01 21.44
C PHE A 33 22.35 13.36 22.15
N VAL A 34 21.28 14.12 22.34
CA VAL A 34 21.28 15.45 22.92
C VAL A 34 20.31 15.44 24.08
N ASN A 35 20.84 15.28 25.29
CA ASN A 35 20.03 15.30 26.51
C ASN A 35 20.21 16.64 27.26
N PRO A 36 19.28 17.60 27.11
CA PRO A 36 19.37 18.89 27.79
C PRO A 36 18.99 18.84 29.28
N PHE A 37 18.32 17.77 29.74
CA PHE A 37 17.77 17.67 31.09
C PHE A 37 18.51 16.65 31.98
N GLY A 38 19.49 15.92 31.43
CA GLY A 38 20.25 14.88 32.13
C GLY A 38 19.55 13.52 32.15
N PHE A 39 20.29 12.46 32.54
CA PHE A 39 19.78 11.09 32.60
C PHE A 39 19.46 10.71 34.05
N GLU A 40 18.22 10.94 34.45
CA GLU A 40 17.67 10.36 35.68
C GLU A 40 16.73 9.20 35.29
N SER A 41 16.87 8.04 35.94
CA SER A 41 16.24 6.78 35.52
C SER A 41 14.71 6.86 35.47
N LEU A 42 14.08 7.44 36.49
CA LEU A 42 12.62 7.53 36.54
C LEU A 42 12.11 8.54 35.50
N THR A 43 12.70 9.72 35.45
CA THR A 43 12.28 10.82 34.58
C THR A 43 12.49 10.49 33.10
N SER A 44 13.68 9.98 32.76
CA SER A 44 14.01 9.58 31.39
C SER A 44 13.18 8.36 30.96
N GLY A 45 12.98 7.40 31.87
CA GLY A 45 12.13 6.24 31.63
C GLY A 45 10.69 6.66 31.30
N LEU A 46 10.14 7.60 32.07
CA LEU A 46 8.79 8.12 31.82
C LEU A 46 8.71 8.90 30.50
N GLN A 47 9.70 9.75 30.21
CA GLN A 47 9.79 10.48 28.95
C GLN A 47 9.80 9.55 27.74
N TYR A 48 10.69 8.54 27.73
CA TYR A 48 10.76 7.58 26.64
C TYR A 48 9.53 6.70 26.57
N ALA A 49 8.93 6.30 27.70
CA ALA A 49 7.67 5.57 27.70
C ALA A 49 6.56 6.39 27.03
N LEU A 50 6.44 7.68 27.35
CA LEU A 50 5.46 8.59 26.76
C LEU A 50 5.69 8.88 25.27
N LEU A 51 6.91 8.69 24.75
CA LEU A 51 7.20 8.81 23.32
C LEU A 51 7.02 7.48 22.59
N ILE A 52 7.60 6.40 23.11
CA ILE A 52 7.65 5.08 22.47
C ILE A 52 6.27 4.42 22.50
N ALA A 53 5.50 4.54 23.59
CA ALA A 53 4.17 3.93 23.67
C ALA A 53 3.21 4.43 22.57
N PRO A 54 2.99 5.75 22.38
CA PRO A 54 2.17 6.22 21.29
C PRO A 54 2.82 5.96 19.92
N PHE A 55 4.15 5.97 19.79
CA PHE A 55 4.81 5.60 18.54
C PHE A 55 4.44 4.16 18.12
N VAL A 56 4.56 3.18 19.02
CA VAL A 56 4.25 1.78 18.72
C VAL A 56 2.77 1.60 18.43
N LEU A 57 1.90 2.22 19.24
CA LEU A 57 0.45 2.13 19.07
C LEU A 57 0.01 2.74 17.73
N LEU A 58 0.49 3.94 17.41
CA LEU A 58 0.20 4.60 16.13
C LEU A 58 0.79 3.85 14.95
N ALA A 59 2.02 3.32 15.05
CA ALA A 59 2.60 2.50 13.99
C ALA A 59 1.77 1.24 13.73
N ALA A 60 1.32 0.57 14.79
CA ALA A 60 0.44 -0.59 14.68
C ALA A 60 -0.89 -0.23 14.02
N LEU A 61 -1.55 0.84 14.45
CA LEU A 61 -2.80 1.31 13.85
C LEU A 61 -2.61 1.73 12.39
N THR A 62 -1.56 2.48 12.08
CA THR A 62 -1.24 2.92 10.71
C THR A 62 -1.05 1.73 9.79
N TYR A 63 -0.32 0.71 10.25
CA TYR A 63 -0.12 -0.52 9.51
C TYR A 63 -1.43 -1.30 9.33
N LEU A 64 -2.24 -1.43 10.38
CA LEU A 64 -3.52 -2.13 10.31
C LEU A 64 -4.49 -1.43 9.36
N SER A 65 -4.56 -0.10 9.40
CA SER A 65 -5.35 0.71 8.48
C SER A 65 -4.89 0.52 7.04
N GLY A 66 -3.58 0.64 6.78
CA GLY A 66 -3.04 0.43 5.43
C GLY A 66 -3.32 -0.98 4.90
N LYS A 67 -3.14 -2.01 5.74
CA LYS A 67 -3.44 -3.40 5.38
C LYS A 67 -4.92 -3.65 5.12
N ALA A 68 -5.80 -3.08 5.95
CA ALA A 68 -7.24 -3.21 5.77
C ALA A 68 -7.70 -2.56 4.46
N ILE A 69 -7.24 -1.34 4.18
CA ILE A 69 -7.65 -0.59 2.98
C ILE A 69 -7.16 -1.29 1.70
N ALA A 70 -5.89 -1.71 1.66
CA ALA A 70 -5.34 -2.47 0.53
C ALA A 70 -6.04 -3.83 0.28
N GLY A 71 -6.71 -4.38 1.30
CA GLY A 71 -7.57 -5.56 1.18
C GLY A 71 -8.95 -5.23 0.64
N SER A 72 -9.61 -4.21 1.20
CA SER A 72 -10.95 -3.79 0.78
C SER A 72 -11.02 -3.25 -0.64
N GLU A 73 -9.94 -2.64 -1.15
CA GLU A 73 -9.86 -2.18 -2.55
C GLU A 73 -9.93 -3.35 -3.56
N LYS A 74 -9.54 -4.57 -3.18
CA LYS A 74 -9.58 -5.76 -4.05
C LYS A 74 -10.96 -6.43 -4.12
N GLU A 75 -11.77 -6.27 -3.07
CA GLU A 75 -13.11 -6.87 -2.99
C GLU A 75 -14.22 -5.89 -3.42
N GLY A 76 -13.89 -4.63 -3.69
CA GLY A 76 -14.85 -3.63 -4.15
C GLY A 76 -15.37 -3.93 -5.55
N THR A 77 -16.69 -4.09 -5.70
CA THR A 77 -17.34 -4.20 -7.00
C THR A 77 -17.35 -2.85 -7.70
N VAL A 78 -16.27 -2.54 -8.42
CA VAL A 78 -16.15 -1.30 -9.21
C VAL A 78 -16.45 -1.62 -10.66
N TYR A 79 -17.48 -0.99 -11.24
CA TYR A 79 -17.78 -1.10 -12.67
C TYR A 79 -17.06 0.00 -13.45
N ALA A 80 -16.82 -0.23 -14.74
CA ALA A 80 -16.31 0.82 -15.61
C ALA A 80 -17.27 2.03 -15.64
N PRO A 81 -16.77 3.26 -15.78
CA PRO A 81 -17.62 4.45 -15.85
C PRO A 81 -18.71 4.29 -16.92
N GLY A 82 -19.99 4.39 -16.50
CA GLY A 82 -21.16 4.24 -17.39
C GLY A 82 -21.67 2.81 -17.58
N GLN A 83 -20.99 1.79 -17.03
CA GLN A 83 -21.42 0.39 -17.12
C GLN A 83 -22.15 -0.14 -15.89
N ALA A 84 -22.18 0.63 -14.79
CA ALA A 84 -22.83 0.23 -13.53
C ALA A 84 -24.33 -0.11 -13.66
N THR A 85 -25.01 0.41 -14.69
CA THR A 85 -26.43 0.15 -14.95
C THR A 85 -26.68 -0.75 -16.17
N VAL A 86 -25.62 -1.25 -16.82
CA VAL A 86 -25.73 -2.07 -18.02
C VAL A 86 -25.97 -3.53 -17.61
N PRO A 87 -27.06 -4.16 -18.05
CA PRO A 87 -27.31 -5.57 -17.75
C PRO A 87 -26.18 -6.45 -18.30
N GLY A 88 -25.56 -7.25 -17.43
CA GLY A 88 -24.46 -8.15 -17.79
C GLY A 88 -23.05 -7.51 -17.76
N ALA A 89 -22.92 -6.26 -17.32
CA ALA A 89 -21.60 -5.68 -17.07
C ALA A 89 -20.91 -6.42 -15.91
N LYS A 90 -19.69 -6.88 -16.14
CA LYS A 90 -18.83 -7.47 -15.11
C LYS A 90 -18.09 -6.35 -14.34
N PRO A 91 -17.80 -6.54 -13.04
CA PRO A 91 -16.93 -5.64 -12.30
C PRO A 91 -15.52 -5.63 -12.94
N LEU A 92 -14.86 -4.47 -12.90
CA LEU A 92 -13.52 -4.26 -13.47
C LEU A 92 -12.49 -5.29 -12.98
N HIS A 93 -12.53 -5.64 -11.70
CA HIS A 93 -11.57 -6.58 -11.13
C HIS A 93 -11.75 -8.01 -11.68
N GLU A 94 -12.98 -8.39 -12.02
CA GLU A 94 -13.31 -9.67 -12.66
C GLU A 94 -12.89 -9.66 -14.13
N GLN A 95 -13.02 -8.52 -14.80
CA GLN A 95 -12.57 -8.33 -16.18
C GLN A 95 -11.03 -8.32 -16.30
N GLU A 96 -10.33 -7.64 -15.39
CA GLU A 96 -8.84 -7.61 -15.34
C GLU A 96 -8.27 -9.00 -15.01
N SER A 97 -8.93 -9.79 -14.18
CA SER A 97 -8.47 -11.14 -13.83
C SER A 97 -8.75 -12.16 -14.94
N GLU A 98 -9.87 -12.03 -15.66
CA GLU A 98 -10.13 -12.79 -16.88
C GLU A 98 -9.12 -12.44 -17.99
N GLU A 99 -8.87 -11.15 -18.25
CA GLU A 99 -7.88 -10.70 -19.25
C GLU A 99 -6.46 -11.15 -18.89
N ALA A 100 -6.07 -11.11 -17.61
CA ALA A 100 -4.77 -11.61 -17.15
C ALA A 100 -4.65 -13.14 -17.30
N ALA A 101 -5.74 -13.90 -17.06
CA ALA A 101 -5.76 -15.34 -17.28
C ALA A 101 -5.70 -15.70 -18.77
N GLU A 102 -6.39 -14.94 -19.64
CA GLU A 102 -6.33 -15.12 -21.10
C GLU A 102 -4.94 -14.84 -21.68
N LEU A 103 -4.20 -13.88 -21.10
CA LEU A 103 -2.81 -13.57 -21.47
C LEU A 103 -1.78 -14.60 -20.98
N GLU A 104 -2.06 -15.32 -19.89
CA GLU A 104 -1.22 -16.44 -19.44
C GLU A 104 -1.52 -17.74 -20.19
N GLU A 105 -2.72 -17.89 -20.77
CA GLU A 105 -3.13 -19.09 -21.49
C GLU A 105 -2.76 -19.07 -22.98
N SER A 106 -2.42 -17.92 -23.58
CA SER A 106 -1.89 -17.88 -24.95
C SER A 106 -0.51 -18.54 -25.03
N PRO A 107 -0.36 -19.74 -25.61
CA PRO A 107 0.95 -20.27 -25.94
C PRO A 107 1.49 -19.43 -27.09
N ASP A 108 2.80 -19.21 -27.13
CA ASP A 108 3.53 -18.74 -28.31
C ASP A 108 3.27 -19.70 -29.49
N ASP A 109 2.15 -19.53 -30.19
CA ASP A 109 1.81 -20.22 -31.44
C ASP A 109 1.39 -19.15 -32.44
N ASP A 110 2.38 -18.49 -33.05
CA ASP A 110 2.33 -18.28 -34.50
C ASP A 110 3.68 -17.84 -35.11
N ALA A 111 4.06 -18.61 -36.13
CA ALA A 111 4.89 -18.22 -37.29
C ALA A 111 6.43 -18.12 -37.14
N VAL A 112 7.09 -19.28 -37.21
CA VAL A 112 8.21 -19.48 -38.16
C VAL A 112 8.05 -20.85 -38.84
N GLU A 113 7.07 -20.93 -39.73
CA GLU A 113 7.08 -21.87 -40.87
C GLU A 113 7.54 -21.11 -42.12
N ALA A 114 8.23 -21.82 -43.02
CA ALA A 114 8.81 -21.36 -44.30
C ALA A 114 10.26 -20.82 -44.29
N ALA A 115 11.26 -21.71 -44.22
CA ALA A 115 12.36 -21.79 -45.22
C ALA A 115 13.38 -22.89 -44.87
N ASP A 116 13.06 -24.17 -45.07
CA ASP A 116 14.10 -25.17 -45.41
C ASP A 116 13.52 -26.34 -46.22
N GLU A 117 12.97 -26.02 -47.39
CA GLU A 117 12.69 -27.02 -48.43
C GLU A 117 13.09 -26.40 -49.77
N THR A 118 14.40 -26.36 -50.07
CA THR A 118 15.01 -26.50 -51.41
C THR A 118 16.49 -26.10 -51.38
N ALA A 119 17.41 -27.08 -51.42
CA ALA A 119 18.61 -27.14 -52.28
C ALA A 119 19.55 -28.28 -51.86
#